data_AF-A0A9W7DXD0-F1
#
_entry.id   AF-A0A9W7DXD0-F1
#
_cell.length_a   1.000
_cell.length_b   1.000
_cell.length_c   1.000
_cell.angle_alpha   90.00
_cell.angle_beta   90.00
_cell.angle_gamma   90.00
#
_symmetry.space_group_name_H-M   'P 1'
#
loop_
_entity.id
_entity.type
_entity.pdbx_description
1 polymer ?
#
loop_
_entity_poly.entity_id
_entity_poly.type
_entity_poly.pdbx_seq_one_letter_code
_entity_poly.pdbx_strand_id
1 'polypeptide(L)'
;MKKMTPEDQGCFMLLLENIHPHMRLAYPNGAKIMAGLAAWVVNKFMEAETIPEGIVSLLGTEELAAHALNNVQAVAKADKYPGSMFALVPYIPVSDKVVQYQITAIVEYCCTEMLALAGAMCEKLKDQDAWNNETREKYEDYPQIRPSDIKAAVAQDKELKAAFGTLFKL
;
A
#
# COMPACT_ATOMS: atom_id res chain seq x y z
N MET A 1 -15.23 -4.31 10.30
CA MET A 1 -15.14 -3.65 8.98
C MET A 1 -15.90 -4.47 7.94
N LYS A 2 -16.52 -3.79 6.96
CA LYS A 2 -17.04 -4.43 5.75
C LYS A 2 -15.85 -5.06 4.99
N LYS A 3 -16.03 -6.24 4.41
CA LYS A 3 -14.97 -6.88 3.59
C LYS A 3 -14.98 -6.23 2.20
N MET A 4 -13.82 -5.81 1.71
CA MET A 4 -13.68 -5.32 0.33
C MET A 4 -14.08 -6.40 -0.67
N THR A 5 -14.85 -6.02 -1.69
CA THR A 5 -15.19 -6.92 -2.80
C THR A 5 -13.96 -7.16 -3.69
N PRO A 6 -13.93 -8.22 -4.50
CA PRO A 6 -12.89 -8.41 -5.51
C PRO A 6 -12.77 -7.23 -6.48
N GLU A 7 -13.88 -6.58 -6.82
CA GLU A 7 -13.93 -5.42 -7.70
C GLU A 7 -13.27 -4.20 -7.05
N ASP A 8 -13.56 -3.96 -5.76
CA ASP A 8 -12.92 -2.87 -5.01
C ASP A 8 -11.41 -3.06 -4.86
N GLN A 9 -10.93 -4.31 -4.85
CA GLN A 9 -9.50 -4.62 -4.82
C GLN A 9 -8.78 -4.23 -6.13
N GLY A 10 -9.52 -3.93 -7.20
CA GLY A 10 -8.96 -3.37 -8.43
C GLY A 10 -8.26 -2.02 -8.20
N CYS A 11 -8.59 -1.28 -7.13
CA CYS A 11 -7.90 -0.03 -6.81
C CYS A 11 -6.40 -0.20 -6.55
N PHE A 12 -5.96 -1.38 -6.07
CA PHE A 12 -4.54 -1.67 -5.87
C PHE A 12 -3.80 -1.91 -7.19
N MET A 13 -4.49 -2.42 -8.21
CA MET A 13 -3.93 -2.54 -9.56
C MET A 13 -3.80 -1.17 -10.21
N LEU A 14 -4.82 -0.32 -10.11
CA LEU A 14 -4.77 1.07 -10.59
C LEU A 14 -3.67 1.87 -9.90
N LEU A 15 -3.51 1.70 -8.58
CA LEU A 15 -2.43 2.31 -7.83
C LEU A 15 -1.07 1.86 -8.37
N LEU A 16 -0.89 0.56 -8.61
CA LEU A 16 0.37 0.07 -9.18
C LEU A 16 0.62 0.63 -10.58
N GLU A 17 -0.38 0.73 -11.44
CA GLU A 17 -0.23 1.28 -12.79
C GLU A 17 0.26 2.74 -12.79
N ASN A 18 -0.08 3.52 -11.74
CA ASN A 18 0.45 4.87 -11.56
C ASN A 18 1.93 4.89 -11.13
N ILE A 19 2.40 3.84 -10.44
CA ILE A 19 3.77 3.76 -9.90
C ILE A 19 4.71 3.08 -10.89
N HIS A 20 4.28 1.95 -11.47
CA HIS A 20 5.01 1.11 -12.42
C HIS A 20 4.09 0.75 -13.60
N PRO A 21 3.94 1.62 -14.61
CA PRO A 21 2.96 1.45 -15.71
C PRO A 21 3.15 0.15 -16.53
N HIS A 22 4.37 -0.36 -16.55
CA HIS A 22 4.79 -1.56 -17.28
C HIS A 22 4.81 -2.82 -16.42
N MET A 23 4.27 -2.78 -15.20
CA MET A 23 4.12 -3.95 -14.33
C MET A 23 2.67 -4.21 -13.98
N ARG A 24 2.40 -5.44 -13.53
CA ARG A 24 1.10 -5.83 -12.99
C ARG A 24 1.24 -6.42 -11.60
N LEU A 25 0.22 -6.23 -10.78
CA LEU A 25 0.13 -6.86 -9.48
C LEU A 25 -0.38 -8.27 -9.70
N ALA A 26 0.30 -9.29 -9.13
CA ALA A 26 -0.10 -10.68 -9.33
C ALA A 26 -1.51 -10.92 -8.76
N TYR A 27 -2.53 -10.96 -9.60
CA TYR A 27 -3.92 -11.16 -9.19
C TYR A 27 -4.23 -12.66 -8.97
N PRO A 28 -5.03 -13.03 -7.94
CA PRO A 28 -5.60 -12.18 -6.90
C PRO A 28 -4.69 -11.99 -5.68
N ASN A 29 -3.57 -12.71 -5.60
CA ASN A 29 -2.82 -12.86 -4.35
C ASN A 29 -2.11 -11.57 -3.90
N GLY A 30 -1.53 -10.81 -4.83
CA GLY A 30 -0.97 -9.49 -4.55
C GLY A 30 -2.04 -8.51 -4.07
N ALA A 31 -3.20 -8.46 -4.73
CA ALA A 31 -4.32 -7.60 -4.33
C ALA A 31 -4.85 -7.95 -2.92
N LYS A 32 -4.90 -9.25 -2.57
CA LYS A 32 -5.26 -9.70 -1.21
C LYS A 32 -4.26 -9.24 -0.15
N ILE A 33 -2.97 -9.22 -0.45
CA ILE A 33 -1.94 -8.71 0.48
C ILE A 33 -2.13 -7.21 0.69
N MET A 34 -2.35 -6.45 -0.39
CA MET A 34 -2.60 -5.01 -0.28
C MET A 34 -3.89 -4.70 0.48
N ALA A 35 -4.95 -5.49 0.27
CA ALA A 35 -6.18 -5.38 1.05
C ALA A 35 -5.95 -5.71 2.55
N GLY A 36 -5.11 -6.71 2.85
CA GLY A 36 -4.72 -7.05 4.21
C GLY A 36 -3.93 -5.92 4.89
N LEU A 37 -3.00 -5.31 4.16
CA LEU A 37 -2.28 -4.12 4.60
C LEU A 37 -3.23 -2.95 4.87
N ALA A 38 -4.12 -2.64 3.92
CA ALA A 38 -5.10 -1.57 4.07
C ALA A 38 -5.94 -1.78 5.33
N ALA A 39 -6.50 -2.98 5.52
CA ALA A 39 -7.26 -3.30 6.73
C ALA A 39 -6.42 -3.17 8.02
N TRP A 40 -5.16 -3.56 7.99
CA TRP A 40 -4.26 -3.45 9.13
C TRP A 40 -3.97 -1.99 9.50
N VAL A 41 -3.64 -1.15 8.51
CA VAL A 41 -3.45 0.30 8.69
C VAL A 41 -4.73 0.94 9.23
N VAL A 42 -5.88 0.65 8.64
CA VAL A 42 -7.17 1.20 9.11
C VAL A 42 -7.41 0.83 10.57
N ASN A 43 -7.20 -0.43 10.95
CA ASN A 43 -7.35 -0.85 12.35
C ASN A 43 -6.41 -0.09 13.29
N LYS A 44 -5.16 0.17 12.88
CA LYS A 44 -4.22 0.99 13.68
C LYS A 44 -4.73 2.40 13.89
N PHE A 45 -5.35 3.00 12.87
CA PHE A 45 -5.98 4.32 13.02
C PHE A 45 -7.26 4.32 13.84
N MET A 46 -7.94 3.18 13.97
CA MET A 46 -9.09 3.05 14.89
C MET A 46 -8.65 2.95 16.35
N GLU A 47 -7.39 2.59 16.61
CA GLU A 47 -6.79 2.53 17.95
C GLU A 47 -6.22 3.89 18.41
N ALA A 48 -5.99 4.83 17.49
CA ALA A 48 -5.37 6.12 17.76
C ALA A 48 -6.40 7.19 18.14
N GLU A 49 -6.03 8.14 19.02
CA GLU A 49 -6.93 9.25 19.37
C GLU A 49 -6.93 10.34 18.29
N THR A 50 -5.81 10.51 17.59
CA THR A 50 -5.65 11.50 16.52
C THR A 50 -4.92 10.93 15.30
N ILE A 51 -5.15 11.53 14.12
CA ILE A 51 -4.43 11.17 12.89
C ILE A 51 -2.90 11.30 13.05
N PRO A 52 -2.34 12.41 13.59
CA PRO A 52 -0.90 12.52 13.76
C PRO A 52 -0.30 11.47 14.70
N GLU A 53 -0.99 11.16 15.81
CA GLU A 53 -0.57 10.09 16.71
C GLU A 53 -0.58 8.72 16.02
N GLY A 54 -1.64 8.41 15.27
CA GLY A 54 -1.73 7.18 14.49
C GLY A 54 -0.60 7.03 13.46
N ILE A 55 -0.23 8.13 12.78
CA ILE A 55 0.90 8.16 11.85
C ILE A 55 2.20 7.86 12.57
N VAL A 56 2.47 8.52 13.71
CA VAL A 56 3.71 8.33 14.46
C VAL A 56 3.80 6.93 15.05
N SER A 57 2.67 6.40 15.55
CA SER A 57 2.60 5.02 16.07
C SER A 57 2.88 3.98 14.99
N LEU A 58 2.42 4.23 13.76
CA LEU A 58 2.55 3.33 12.62
C LEU A 58 3.92 3.40 11.95
N LEU A 59 4.38 4.62 11.64
CA LEU A 59 5.53 4.89 10.77
C LEU A 59 6.76 5.41 11.54
N GLY A 60 6.64 5.60 12.86
CA GLY A 60 7.70 6.19 13.69
C GLY A 60 7.79 7.71 13.55
N THR A 61 8.96 8.27 13.86
CA THR A 61 9.22 9.73 13.77
C THR A 61 10.20 10.10 12.66
N GLU A 62 10.51 9.15 11.77
CA GLU A 62 11.47 9.32 10.69
C GLU A 62 10.78 9.89 9.42
N GLU A 63 11.41 9.76 8.27
CA GLU A 63 11.04 10.47 7.04
C GLU A 63 9.64 10.07 6.54
N LEU A 64 9.29 8.77 6.62
CA LEU A 64 7.97 8.28 6.21
C LEU A 64 6.81 8.97 6.95
N ALA A 65 6.97 9.21 8.26
CA ALA A 65 5.93 9.84 9.06
C ALA A 65 5.74 11.32 8.69
N ALA A 66 6.82 12.03 8.39
CA ALA A 66 6.77 13.43 7.96
C ALA A 66 6.05 13.58 6.61
N HIS A 67 6.36 12.72 5.63
CA HIS A 67 5.68 12.71 4.33
C HIS A 67 4.21 12.35 4.46
N ALA A 68 3.87 11.34 5.27
CA ALA A 68 2.49 10.97 5.56
C ALA A 68 1.70 12.13 6.20
N LEU A 69 2.30 12.85 7.16
CA LEU A 69 1.70 14.03 7.78
C LEU A 69 1.40 15.14 6.77
N ASN A 70 2.33 15.41 5.85
CA ASN A 70 2.12 16.41 4.80
C ASN A 70 0.95 16.01 3.88
N ASN A 71 0.88 14.73 3.48
CA ASN A 71 -0.20 14.22 2.63
C ASN A 71 -1.58 14.37 3.30
N VAL A 72 -1.72 14.00 4.57
CA VAL A 72 -3.01 14.12 5.27
C VAL A 72 -3.43 15.56 5.52
N GLN A 73 -2.49 16.49 5.67
CA GLN A 73 -2.79 17.92 5.79
C GLN A 73 -3.29 18.52 4.48
N ALA A 74 -2.75 18.07 3.35
CA ALA A 74 -3.24 18.45 2.02
C ALA A 74 -4.67 17.92 1.80
N VAL A 75 -4.91 16.65 2.14
CA VAL A 75 -6.22 16.00 2.00
C VAL A 75 -7.28 16.61 2.92
N ALA A 76 -6.91 17.07 4.12
CA ALA A 76 -7.83 17.75 5.04
C ALA A 76 -8.45 19.03 4.47
N LYS A 77 -7.81 19.64 3.47
CA LYS A 77 -8.26 20.86 2.80
C LYS A 77 -9.02 20.60 1.51
N ALA A 78 -9.20 19.33 1.12
CA ALA A 78 -9.82 18.95 -0.14
C ALA A 78 -11.31 18.66 0.03
N ASP A 79 -12.14 19.16 -0.89
CA ASP A 79 -13.58 18.90 -0.91
C ASP A 79 -13.94 17.46 -1.30
N LYS A 80 -13.00 16.74 -1.90
CA LYS A 80 -13.10 15.34 -2.30
C LYS A 80 -11.76 14.64 -2.12
N TYR A 81 -11.79 13.32 -1.95
CA TYR A 81 -10.57 12.53 -1.93
C TYR A 81 -9.81 12.67 -3.25
N PRO A 82 -8.53 13.09 -3.25
CA PRO A 82 -7.77 13.34 -4.46
C PRO A 82 -7.03 12.10 -5.00
N GLY A 83 -6.93 11.03 -4.20
CA GLY A 83 -6.13 9.85 -4.51
C GLY A 83 -6.85 8.82 -5.39
N SER A 84 -6.08 7.81 -5.80
CA SER A 84 -6.53 6.71 -6.67
C SER A 84 -7.31 5.63 -5.90
N MET A 85 -7.19 5.58 -4.58
CA MET A 85 -7.85 4.60 -3.70
C MET A 85 -9.27 5.00 -3.25
N PHE A 86 -10.02 5.75 -4.06
CA PHE A 86 -11.39 6.18 -3.70
C PHE A 86 -12.32 5.01 -3.31
N ALA A 87 -12.15 3.83 -3.94
CA ALA A 87 -12.92 2.62 -3.63
C ALA A 87 -12.72 2.11 -2.19
N LEU A 88 -11.65 2.53 -1.51
CA LEU A 88 -11.39 2.17 -0.11
C LEU A 88 -12.20 3.03 0.88
N VAL A 89 -12.57 4.27 0.53
CA VAL A 89 -13.25 5.22 1.44
C VAL A 89 -14.46 4.59 2.16
N PRO A 90 -15.38 3.87 1.48
CA PRO A 90 -16.56 3.28 2.15
C PRO A 90 -16.23 2.18 3.16
N TYR A 91 -14.98 1.71 3.20
CA TYR A 91 -14.50 0.67 4.10
C TYR A 91 -13.89 1.22 5.39
N ILE A 92 -13.66 2.53 5.46
CA ILE A 92 -13.15 3.22 6.65
C ILE A 92 -14.30 3.47 7.64
N PRO A 93 -14.32 2.83 8.82
CA PRO A 93 -15.47 2.83 9.72
C PRO A 93 -15.53 4.09 10.60
N VAL A 94 -15.38 5.27 9.98
CA VAL A 94 -15.47 6.59 10.62
C VAL A 94 -16.58 7.39 9.95
N SER A 95 -17.37 8.14 10.72
CA SER A 95 -18.47 8.96 10.19
C SER A 95 -17.99 10.27 9.55
N ASP A 96 -16.91 10.84 10.08
CA ASP A 96 -16.30 12.06 9.56
C ASP A 96 -15.59 11.78 8.23
N LYS A 97 -16.07 12.43 7.15
CA LYS A 97 -15.53 12.25 5.80
C LYS A 97 -14.08 12.71 5.66
N VAL A 98 -13.70 13.80 6.34
CA VAL A 98 -12.34 14.32 6.28
C VAL A 98 -11.40 13.29 6.91
N VAL A 99 -11.78 12.73 8.05
CA VAL A 99 -11.01 11.67 8.70
C VAL A 99 -10.96 10.41 7.83
N GLN A 100 -12.05 10.01 7.19
CA GLN A 100 -12.03 8.91 6.22
C GLN A 100 -11.03 9.16 5.09
N TYR A 101 -10.99 10.38 4.52
CA TYR A 101 -10.07 10.74 3.46
C TYR A 101 -8.62 10.74 3.92
N GLN A 102 -8.34 11.24 5.13
CA GLN A 102 -7.00 11.22 5.70
C GLN A 102 -6.50 9.80 5.90
N ILE A 103 -7.31 8.91 6.49
CA ILE A 103 -6.95 7.50 6.67
C ILE A 103 -6.74 6.83 5.31
N THR A 104 -7.62 7.10 4.34
CA THR A 104 -7.48 6.56 2.97
C THR A 104 -6.16 7.03 2.33
N ALA A 105 -5.77 8.29 2.52
CA ALA A 105 -4.50 8.82 2.04
C ALA A 105 -3.29 8.14 2.68
N ILE A 106 -3.36 7.82 3.98
CA ILE A 106 -2.28 7.10 4.66
C ILE A 106 -2.18 5.66 4.14
N VAL A 107 -3.31 5.00 3.90
CA VAL A 107 -3.31 3.68 3.29
C VAL A 107 -2.71 3.74 1.88
N GLU A 108 -3.12 4.69 1.05
CA GLU A 108 -2.57 4.89 -0.29
C GLU A 108 -1.07 5.15 -0.25
N TYR A 109 -0.60 5.99 0.69
CA TYR A 109 0.82 6.25 0.90
C TYR A 109 1.59 4.97 1.27
N CYS A 110 1.13 4.23 2.27
CA CYS A 110 1.79 2.98 2.69
C CYS A 110 1.82 1.94 1.57
N CYS A 111 0.73 1.83 0.81
CA CYS A 111 0.66 0.93 -0.34
C CYS A 111 1.64 1.37 -1.44
N THR A 112 1.76 2.68 -1.67
CA THR A 112 2.66 3.27 -2.65
C THR A 112 4.11 2.95 -2.33
N GLU A 113 4.56 3.19 -1.10
CA GLU A 113 5.94 2.92 -0.69
C GLU A 113 6.33 1.45 -0.89
N MET A 114 5.44 0.53 -0.49
CA MET A 114 5.67 -0.91 -0.67
C MET A 114 5.71 -1.32 -2.14
N LEU A 115 4.77 -0.85 -2.97
CA LEU A 115 4.71 -1.18 -4.39
C LEU A 115 5.87 -0.55 -5.17
N ALA A 116 6.27 0.67 -4.80
CA ALA A 116 7.41 1.37 -5.38
C ALA A 116 8.68 0.54 -5.20
N LEU A 117 8.97 0.12 -3.97
CA LEU A 117 10.16 -0.68 -3.67
C LEU A 117 10.08 -2.09 -4.28
N ALA A 118 8.94 -2.76 -4.17
CA ALA A 118 8.76 -4.10 -4.75
C ALA A 118 8.95 -4.09 -6.27
N GLY A 119 8.41 -3.09 -6.98
CA GLY A 119 8.60 -2.94 -8.41
C GLY A 119 10.05 -2.58 -8.77
N ALA A 120 10.69 -1.70 -8.01
CA ALA A 120 12.12 -1.38 -8.21
C ALA A 120 13.03 -2.61 -8.02
N MET A 121 12.69 -3.50 -7.09
CA MET A 121 13.38 -4.78 -6.94
C MET A 121 13.13 -5.72 -8.12
N CYS A 122 11.88 -5.82 -8.58
CA CYS A 122 11.55 -6.59 -9.78
C CYS A 122 12.31 -6.11 -11.02
N GLU A 123 12.44 -4.78 -11.19
CA GLU A 123 13.20 -4.17 -12.27
C GLU A 123 14.68 -4.58 -12.27
N LYS A 124 15.30 -4.64 -11.09
CA LYS A 124 16.72 -5.04 -10.97
C LYS A 124 16.96 -6.51 -11.26
N LEU A 125 15.92 -7.34 -11.09
CA LEU A 125 16.02 -8.78 -11.22
C LEU A 125 15.58 -9.27 -12.60
N LYS A 126 14.83 -8.47 -13.37
CA LYS A 126 14.24 -8.87 -14.67
C LYS A 126 15.26 -9.38 -15.70
N ASP A 127 16.49 -8.89 -15.64
CA ASP A 127 17.57 -9.25 -16.57
C ASP A 127 18.47 -10.38 -16.03
N GLN A 128 18.17 -10.94 -14.85
CA GLN A 128 18.95 -12.03 -14.25
C GLN A 128 18.36 -13.40 -14.62
N ASP A 129 19.18 -14.34 -15.08
CA ASP A 129 18.75 -15.68 -15.52
C ASP A 129 17.96 -16.46 -14.44
N ALA A 130 18.28 -16.23 -13.16
CA ALA A 130 17.55 -16.83 -12.03
C ALA A 130 16.09 -16.33 -11.93
N TRP A 131 15.82 -15.08 -12.33
CA TRP A 131 14.49 -14.49 -12.32
C TRP A 131 13.60 -15.03 -13.45
N ASN A 132 14.20 -15.37 -14.60
CA ASN A 132 13.51 -15.95 -15.75
C ASN A 132 13.22 -17.45 -15.59
N ASN A 133 13.99 -18.16 -14.76
CA ASN A 133 13.84 -19.61 -14.52
C ASN A 133 12.75 -19.96 -13.49
N GLU A 134 12.29 -19.02 -12.67
CA GLU A 134 11.20 -19.26 -11.71
C GLU A 134 9.81 -19.02 -12.30
N THR A 135 9.36 -19.79 -13.30
CA THR A 135 7.92 -19.93 -13.68
C THR A 135 7.07 -18.67 -13.43
N ARG A 136 7.55 -17.49 -13.85
CA ARG A 136 6.86 -16.22 -13.67
C ARG A 136 5.83 -16.18 -14.77
N GLU A 137 4.67 -16.79 -14.53
CA GLU A 137 3.52 -16.68 -15.43
C GLU A 137 3.25 -15.19 -15.64
N LYS A 138 3.58 -14.70 -16.84
CA LYS A 138 3.24 -13.35 -17.25
C LYS A 138 1.72 -13.27 -17.30
N TYR A 139 1.14 -12.26 -16.68
CA TYR A 139 -0.27 -11.92 -16.93
C TYR A 139 -0.30 -10.90 -18.05
N GLU A 140 -0.91 -11.27 -19.17
CA GLU A 140 -1.02 -10.40 -20.36
C GLU A 140 0.34 -9.84 -20.81
N ASP A 141 1.39 -10.67 -20.79
CA ASP A 141 2.77 -10.33 -21.17
C ASP A 141 3.54 -9.35 -20.26
N TYR A 142 2.93 -8.83 -19.19
CA TYR A 142 3.60 -7.92 -18.26
C TYR A 142 4.38 -8.63 -17.14
N PRO A 143 5.55 -8.11 -16.73
CA PRO A 143 6.20 -8.49 -15.48
C PRO A 143 5.28 -8.31 -14.28
N GLN A 144 5.32 -9.26 -13.35
CA GLN A 144 4.46 -9.24 -12.17
C GLN A 144 5.22 -8.94 -10.88
N ILE A 145 4.64 -8.07 -10.05
CA ILE A 145 4.98 -7.96 -8.63
C ILE A 145 4.19 -9.03 -7.87
N ARG A 146 4.91 -9.98 -7.28
CA ARG A 146 4.34 -11.12 -6.54
C ARG A 146 4.30 -10.83 -5.04
N PRO A 147 3.46 -11.57 -4.27
CA PRO A 147 3.50 -11.59 -2.81
C PRO A 147 4.90 -11.64 -2.18
N SER A 148 5.77 -12.47 -2.73
CA SER A 148 7.15 -12.62 -2.28
C SER A 148 7.97 -11.35 -2.48
N ASP A 149 7.73 -10.63 -3.57
CA ASP A 149 8.46 -9.41 -3.92
C ASP A 149 8.06 -8.27 -2.96
N ILE A 150 6.76 -8.15 -2.62
CA ILE A 150 6.26 -7.22 -1.59
C ILE A 150 6.87 -7.55 -0.22
N LYS A 151 6.89 -8.83 0.17
CA LYS A 151 7.49 -9.24 1.44
C LYS A 151 8.99 -8.95 1.48
N ALA A 152 9.69 -9.17 0.37
CA ALA A 152 11.12 -8.90 0.26
C ALA A 152 11.41 -7.39 0.33
N ALA A 153 10.56 -6.56 -0.28
CA ALA A 153 10.65 -5.10 -0.17
C ALA A 153 10.58 -4.63 1.29
N VAL A 154 9.57 -5.09 2.03
CA VAL A 154 9.45 -4.78 3.47
C VAL A 154 10.65 -5.28 4.27
N ALA A 155 11.25 -6.41 3.89
CA ALA A 155 12.40 -6.96 4.60
C ALA A 155 13.71 -6.18 4.38
N GLN A 156 13.87 -5.56 3.21
CA GLN A 156 15.10 -4.87 2.81
C GLN A 156 15.13 -3.41 3.24
N ASP A 157 13.97 -2.75 3.36
CA ASP A 157 13.89 -1.37 3.80
C ASP A 157 13.71 -1.27 5.32
N LYS A 158 14.57 -0.49 5.97
CA LYS A 158 14.61 -0.40 7.44
C LYS A 158 13.33 0.23 8.01
N GLU A 159 12.81 1.27 7.37
CA GLU A 159 11.64 2.01 7.85
C GLU A 159 10.36 1.19 7.61
N LEU A 160 10.20 0.60 6.42
CA LEU A 160 9.10 -0.32 6.13
C LEU A 160 9.15 -1.58 7.00
N LYS A 161 10.35 -2.12 7.27
CA LYS A 161 10.49 -3.24 8.21
C LYS A 161 10.04 -2.86 9.61
N ALA A 162 10.41 -1.68 10.09
CA ALA A 162 9.99 -1.20 11.40
C ALA A 162 8.46 -1.01 11.47
N ALA A 163 7.86 -0.44 10.43
CA ALA A 163 6.42 -0.17 10.38
C ALA A 163 5.56 -1.42 10.16
N PHE A 164 5.98 -2.32 9.27
CA PHE A 164 5.15 -3.42 8.77
C PHE A 164 5.73 -4.82 9.03
N GLY A 165 6.90 -4.95 9.65
CA GLY A 165 7.57 -6.24 9.87
C GLY A 165 6.70 -7.24 10.62
N THR A 166 5.89 -6.80 11.59
CA THR A 166 4.95 -7.66 12.31
C THR A 166 3.85 -8.23 11.39
N LEU A 167 3.33 -7.42 10.46
CA LEU A 167 2.31 -7.86 9.49
C LEU A 167 2.87 -8.96 8.58
N PHE A 168 4.13 -8.83 8.16
CA PHE A 168 4.78 -9.75 7.22
C PHE A 168 5.58 -10.89 7.89
N LYS A 169 5.66 -10.91 9.22
CA LYS A 169 6.46 -11.86 10.03
C LYS A 169 7.95 -11.82 9.64
N LEU A 170 8.58 -10.65 9.80
CA LEU A 170 9.95 -10.32 9.41
C LEU A 170 10.84 -9.84 10.57
#